data_AF-A0A954MHJ4-F1
#
_entry.id   AF-A0A954MHJ4-F1
#
_cell.length_a   1.000
_cell.length_b   1.000
_cell.length_c   1.000
_cell.angle_alpha   90.00
_cell.angle_beta   90.00
_cell.angle_gamma   90.00
#
_symmetry.space_group_name_H-M   'P 1'
#
loop_
_entity.id
_entity.type
_entity.pdbx_description
1 polymer ?
#
loop_
_entity_poly.entity_id
_entity_poly.type
_entity_poly.pdbx_seq_one_letter_code
_entity_poly.pdbx_strand_id
1 'polypeptide(L)'
;DSGSIAQLIEDVVQTTGYTKPWSSSPNEQDMQRLANVEELIAAGAHYDSLFDAESTLEGFLETTSLVSDLDALDAKAEQGQVTLMTLHAAKGLEFPVVFIVGVEQNLLPHERAMREGDPREYEEERRLLFVGMTRAMRQLYLTASSYREMHGRSMPTIPSDFLSEIDLVQTDGSALAADLMFQSPSTSLAS
;
A
#
# COMPACT_ATOMS: atom_id res chain seq x y z
N ASP A 1 15.87 33.99 -12.04
CA ASP A 1 16.64 32.81 -11.64
C ASP A 1 16.04 32.23 -10.38
N SER A 2 14.98 31.43 -10.54
CA SER A 2 14.60 30.49 -9.49
C SER A 2 15.73 29.46 -9.43
N GLY A 3 16.33 29.26 -8.25
CA GLY A 3 17.31 28.20 -8.04
C GLY A 3 16.71 26.81 -8.29
N SER A 4 17.43 25.77 -7.90
CA SER A 4 16.95 24.39 -7.99
C SER A 4 15.60 24.20 -7.27
N ILE A 5 14.83 23.19 -7.64
CA ILE A 5 13.53 22.89 -7.02
C ILE A 5 13.68 22.64 -5.53
N ALA A 6 14.71 21.91 -5.11
CA ALA A 6 15.01 21.72 -3.69
C ALA A 6 15.17 23.06 -2.95
N GLN A 7 15.94 23.99 -3.51
CA GLN A 7 16.16 25.31 -2.91
C GLN A 7 14.86 26.11 -2.86
N LEU A 8 14.04 26.05 -3.91
CA LEU A 8 12.75 26.74 -3.94
C LEU A 8 11.80 26.21 -2.84
N ILE A 9 11.75 24.90 -2.64
CA ILE A 9 10.94 24.27 -1.57
C ILE A 9 11.45 24.72 -0.20
N GLU A 10 12.77 24.68 0.03
CA GLU A 10 13.39 25.16 1.27
C GLU A 10 13.05 26.63 1.54
N ASP A 11 13.19 27.49 0.53
CA ASP A 11 12.91 28.92 0.64
C ASP A 11 11.44 29.17 1.02
N VAL A 12 10.49 28.44 0.44
CA VAL A 12 9.07 28.52 0.78
C VAL A 12 8.84 28.07 2.23
N VAL A 13 9.40 26.93 2.64
CA VAL A 13 9.26 26.40 4.00
C VAL A 13 9.80 27.38 5.04
N GLN A 14 10.98 27.95 4.78
CA GLN A 14 11.63 28.92 5.67
C GLN A 14 10.87 30.26 5.72
N THR A 15 10.47 30.79 4.56
CA THR A 15 9.80 32.09 4.44
C THR A 15 8.42 32.08 5.09
N THR A 16 7.66 31.01 4.88
CA THR A 16 6.34 30.84 5.51
C THR A 16 6.45 30.48 6.99
N GLY A 17 7.59 29.93 7.42
CA GLY A 17 7.77 29.40 8.76
C GLY A 17 6.94 28.15 9.02
N TYR A 18 6.64 27.37 7.99
CA TYR A 18 5.72 26.23 8.03
C TYR A 18 6.07 25.22 9.14
N THR A 19 7.36 24.94 9.34
CA THR A 19 7.86 23.96 10.32
C THR A 19 8.02 24.50 11.74
N LYS A 20 7.92 25.83 11.95
CA LYS A 20 8.15 26.47 13.25
C LYS A 20 7.26 25.94 14.40
N PRO A 21 5.97 25.59 14.19
CA PRO A 21 5.16 25.05 15.27
C PRO A 21 5.64 23.70 15.83
N TRP A 22 6.42 22.95 15.04
CA TRP A 22 6.78 21.56 15.33
C TRP A 22 8.27 21.36 15.59
N SER A 23 9.13 22.34 15.29
CA SER A 23 10.59 22.20 15.32
C SER A 23 11.18 21.74 16.66
N SER A 24 10.46 21.95 17.75
CA SER A 24 10.87 21.56 19.11
C SER A 24 9.87 20.61 19.78
N SER A 25 8.93 20.05 19.01
CA SER A 25 7.89 19.16 19.52
C SER A 25 8.47 17.75 19.72
N PRO A 26 8.33 17.15 20.91
CA PRO A 26 8.69 15.75 21.14
C PRO A 26 7.59 14.79 20.68
N ASN A 27 6.48 15.28 20.10
CA ASN A 27 5.38 14.45 19.64
C ASN A 27 5.76 13.71 18.35
N GLU A 28 5.52 12.40 18.32
CA GLU A 28 5.84 11.53 17.18
C GLU A 28 5.15 11.97 15.87
N GLN A 29 3.90 12.43 15.93
CA GLN A 29 3.20 12.93 14.74
C GLN A 29 3.82 14.22 14.20
N ASP A 30 4.31 15.09 15.09
CA ASP A 30 4.99 16.32 14.69
C ASP A 30 6.38 16.02 14.11
N MET A 31 7.10 15.05 14.67
CA MET A 31 8.34 14.55 14.07
C MET A 31 8.10 13.95 12.67
N GLN A 32 7.02 13.18 12.49
CA GLN A 32 6.65 12.65 11.18
C GLN A 32 6.32 13.76 10.18
N ARG A 33 5.64 14.84 10.60
CA ARG A 33 5.39 16.00 9.73
C ARG A 33 6.68 16.65 9.26
N LEU A 34 7.67 16.82 10.15
CA LEU A 34 8.98 17.36 9.79
C LEU A 34 9.70 16.45 8.81
N ALA A 35 9.71 15.14 9.06
CA ALA A 35 10.31 14.15 8.16
C ALA A 35 9.67 14.17 6.77
N ASN A 36 8.35 14.31 6.67
CA ASN A 36 7.66 14.41 5.38
C ASN A 36 8.07 15.68 4.58
N VAL A 37 8.37 16.79 5.27
CA VAL A 37 8.87 18.01 4.61
C VAL A 37 10.30 17.81 4.11
N GLU A 38 11.15 17.13 4.89
CA GLU A 38 12.50 16.75 4.46
C GLU A 38 12.47 15.80 3.25
N GLU A 39 11.54 14.84 3.23
CA GLU A 39 11.33 13.95 2.10
C GLU A 39 10.88 14.70 0.83
N LEU A 40 10.02 15.72 0.98
CA LEU A 40 9.62 16.58 -0.14
C LEU A 40 10.81 17.37 -0.72
N ILE A 41 11.71 17.87 0.13
CA ILE A 41 12.95 18.54 -0.31
C ILE A 41 13.85 17.53 -1.04
N ALA A 42 14.00 16.32 -0.51
CA ALA A 42 14.77 15.25 -1.14
C ALA A 42 14.19 14.83 -2.50
N ALA A 43 12.87 14.78 -2.64
CA ALA A 43 12.20 14.54 -3.92
C ALA A 43 12.49 15.65 -4.93
N GLY A 44 12.46 16.91 -4.49
CA GLY A 44 12.89 18.06 -5.31
C GLY A 44 14.34 17.93 -5.77
N ALA A 45 15.25 17.58 -4.86
CA ALA A 45 16.68 17.39 -5.18
C ALA A 45 16.92 16.22 -6.15
N HIS A 46 16.14 15.14 -6.01
CA HIS A 46 16.19 14.02 -6.94
C HIS A 46 15.72 14.45 -8.33
N TYR A 47 14.60 15.18 -8.42
CA TYR A 47 14.14 15.76 -9.69
C TYR A 47 15.22 16.66 -10.31
N ASP A 48 15.80 17.55 -9.52
CA ASP A 48 16.90 18.42 -9.97
C ASP A 48 18.08 17.60 -10.54
N SER A 49 18.39 16.44 -9.94
CA SER A 49 19.47 15.58 -10.43
C SER A 49 19.18 14.89 -11.76
N LEU A 50 17.90 14.71 -12.12
CA LEU A 50 17.48 14.08 -13.37
C LEU A 50 17.48 15.07 -14.55
N PHE A 51 17.21 16.35 -14.27
CA PHE A 51 16.99 17.37 -15.31
C PHE A 51 18.01 18.53 -15.28
N ASP A 52 18.84 18.63 -14.24
CA ASP A 52 19.93 19.60 -14.06
C ASP A 52 19.50 21.03 -14.43
N ALA A 53 20.12 21.65 -15.43
CA ALA A 53 19.81 23.02 -15.88
C ALA A 53 18.42 23.18 -16.52
N GLU A 54 17.73 22.10 -16.87
CA GLU A 54 16.36 22.10 -17.41
C GLU A 54 15.29 21.91 -16.32
N SER A 55 15.69 21.86 -15.06
CA SER A 55 14.76 21.71 -13.94
C SER A 55 13.81 22.90 -13.85
N THR A 56 12.51 22.64 -14.05
CA THR A 56 11.45 23.63 -13.92
C THR A 56 10.42 23.22 -12.87
N LEU A 57 9.82 24.22 -12.20
CA LEU A 57 8.75 23.98 -11.22
C LEU A 57 7.55 23.30 -11.88
N GLU A 58 7.19 23.72 -13.09
CA GLU A 58 6.09 23.12 -13.85
C GLU A 58 6.34 21.63 -14.10
N GLY A 59 7.54 21.26 -14.58
CA GLY A 59 7.89 19.86 -14.80
C GLY A 59 7.96 19.04 -13.51
N PHE A 60 8.40 19.63 -12.39
CA PHE A 60 8.38 18.97 -11.08
C PHE A 60 6.95 18.69 -10.61
N LEU A 61 6.05 19.67 -10.74
CA LEU A 61 4.64 19.52 -10.36
C LEU A 61 3.92 18.51 -11.27
N GLU A 62 4.23 18.50 -12.56
CA GLU A 62 3.71 17.51 -13.50
C GLU A 62 4.20 16.10 -13.10
N THR A 63 5.51 15.92 -12.91
CA THR A 63 6.10 14.65 -12.49
C THR A 63 5.49 14.16 -11.18
N THR A 64 5.40 15.02 -10.16
CA THR A 64 4.81 14.67 -8.85
C THR A 64 3.33 14.29 -8.97
N SER A 65 2.60 14.89 -9.92
CA SER A 65 1.20 14.53 -10.19
C SER A 65 1.05 13.18 -10.91
N LEU A 66 2.11 12.72 -11.57
CA LEU A 66 2.18 11.46 -12.31
C LEU A 66 2.76 10.30 -11.48
N VAL A 67 3.53 10.61 -10.42
CA VAL A 67 4.08 9.59 -9.50
C VAL A 67 2.92 8.79 -8.90
N SER A 68 2.95 7.49 -9.15
CA SER A 68 1.97 6.54 -8.63
C SER A 68 2.52 5.84 -7.38
N ASP A 69 1.62 5.34 -6.53
CA ASP A 69 2.01 4.50 -5.37
C ASP A 69 2.88 3.29 -5.79
N LEU A 70 2.83 2.90 -7.06
CA LEU A 70 3.59 1.78 -7.64
C LEU A 70 5.07 2.09 -7.82
N ASP A 71 5.42 3.33 -8.17
CA ASP A 71 6.81 3.72 -8.44
C ASP A 71 7.66 3.68 -7.14
N ALA A 72 7.02 3.87 -5.99
CA ALA A 72 7.65 3.72 -4.67
C ALA A 72 7.86 2.24 -4.25
N LEU A 73 7.16 1.28 -4.87
CA LEU A 73 7.30 -0.14 -4.56
C LEU A 73 8.57 -0.73 -5.16
N ASP A 74 8.90 -0.34 -6.40
CA ASP A 74 10.10 -0.82 -7.09
C ASP A 74 11.38 -0.38 -6.38
N ALA A 75 11.41 0.84 -5.85
CA ALA A 75 12.56 1.35 -5.09
C ALA A 75 12.76 0.65 -3.73
N LYS A 76 11.70 0.05 -3.17
CA LYS A 76 11.71 -0.63 -1.85
C LYS A 76 11.78 -2.15 -1.95
N ALA A 77 11.58 -2.71 -3.14
CA ALA A 77 11.57 -4.16 -3.38
C ALA A 77 12.89 -4.87 -3.00
N GLU A 78 14.02 -4.16 -2.97
CA GLU A 78 15.32 -4.74 -2.60
C GLU A 78 15.50 -5.02 -1.10
N GLN A 79 14.57 -4.61 -0.23
CA GLN A 79 14.80 -4.60 1.22
C GLN A 79 13.83 -5.48 2.02
N GLY A 80 13.66 -6.77 1.69
CA GLY A 80 13.00 -7.75 2.58
C GLY A 80 11.66 -7.31 3.21
N GLN A 81 10.94 -6.39 2.57
CA GLN A 81 9.75 -5.73 3.08
C GLN A 81 8.50 -6.46 2.59
N VAL A 82 7.41 -6.36 3.37
CA VAL A 82 6.09 -6.81 2.95
C VAL A 82 5.37 -5.63 2.31
N THR A 83 4.85 -5.84 1.10
CA THR A 83 4.08 -4.82 0.39
C THR A 83 2.60 -4.94 0.75
N LEU A 84 2.02 -3.83 1.22
CA LEU A 84 0.57 -3.70 1.43
C LEU A 84 0.00 -2.75 0.38
N MET A 85 -1.09 -3.16 -0.25
CA MET A 85 -1.77 -2.36 -1.26
C MET A 85 -3.24 -2.78 -1.35
N THR A 86 -4.05 -1.99 -2.06
CA THR A 86 -5.42 -2.36 -2.40
C THR A 86 -5.44 -3.37 -3.56
N LEU A 87 -6.52 -4.14 -3.70
CA LEU A 87 -6.69 -5.07 -4.84
C LEU A 87 -6.60 -4.35 -6.20
N HIS A 88 -7.09 -3.11 -6.27
CA HIS A 88 -7.01 -2.29 -7.48
C HIS A 88 -5.57 -1.93 -7.85
N ALA A 89 -4.77 -1.52 -6.87
CA ALA A 89 -3.36 -1.18 -7.07
C ALA A 89 -2.51 -2.39 -7.48
N ALA A 90 -2.92 -3.61 -7.12
CA ALA A 90 -2.20 -4.82 -7.49
C ALA A 90 -2.29 -5.19 -8.98
N LYS A 91 -3.17 -4.54 -9.76
CA LYS A 91 -3.39 -4.86 -11.17
C LYS A 91 -2.10 -4.68 -11.98
N GLY A 92 -1.70 -5.73 -12.70
CA GLY A 92 -0.49 -5.71 -13.53
C GLY A 92 0.79 -6.11 -12.79
N LEU A 93 0.73 -6.27 -11.47
CA LEU A 93 1.84 -6.78 -10.66
C LEU A 93 1.69 -8.29 -10.43
N GLU A 94 2.76 -8.95 -10.02
CA GLU A 94 2.76 -10.35 -9.61
C GLU A 94 3.77 -10.57 -8.48
N PHE A 95 3.43 -11.42 -7.52
CA PHE A 95 4.24 -11.70 -6.33
C PHE A 95 4.36 -13.20 -6.08
N PRO A 96 5.51 -13.68 -5.57
CA PRO A 96 5.70 -15.09 -5.24
C PRO A 96 4.61 -15.62 -4.28
N VAL A 97 4.25 -14.81 -3.28
CA VAL A 97 3.26 -15.13 -2.25
C VAL A 97 2.32 -13.94 -2.09
N VAL A 98 1.01 -14.19 -2.08
CA VAL A 98 -0.03 -13.15 -1.91
C VAL A 98 -0.97 -13.54 -0.77
N PHE A 99 -1.26 -12.57 0.09
CA PHE A 99 -2.34 -12.64 1.07
C PHE A 99 -3.44 -11.67 0.68
N ILE A 100 -4.63 -12.18 0.36
CA ILE A 100 -5.84 -11.37 0.23
C ILE A 100 -6.59 -11.47 1.55
N VAL A 101 -6.68 -10.35 2.25
CA VAL A 101 -7.25 -10.29 3.59
C VAL A 101 -8.65 -9.69 3.57
N GLY A 102 -9.50 -10.15 4.48
CA GLY A 102 -10.85 -9.62 4.63
C GLY A 102 -11.78 -9.99 3.46
N VAL A 103 -11.70 -11.23 2.98
CA VAL A 103 -12.62 -11.78 1.98
C VAL A 103 -13.95 -12.08 2.66
N GLU A 104 -14.69 -11.02 2.96
CA GLU A 104 -15.88 -10.98 3.83
C GLU A 104 -17.03 -10.23 3.12
N GLN A 105 -18.28 -10.62 3.38
CA GLN A 105 -19.44 -9.87 2.90
C GLN A 105 -19.38 -8.41 3.35
N ASN A 106 -19.83 -7.50 2.47
CA ASN A 106 -19.81 -6.05 2.64
C ASN A 106 -18.41 -5.41 2.51
N LEU A 107 -17.33 -6.20 2.49
CA LEU A 107 -15.98 -5.73 2.21
C LEU A 107 -15.53 -6.17 0.81
N LEU A 108 -15.70 -7.46 0.50
CA LEU A 108 -15.49 -8.05 -0.82
C LEU A 108 -16.43 -9.26 -0.99
N PRO A 109 -17.59 -9.10 -1.64
CA PRO A 109 -18.03 -7.93 -2.40
C PRO A 109 -18.34 -6.70 -1.52
N HIS A 110 -17.94 -5.52 -1.99
CA HIS A 110 -18.20 -4.27 -1.27
C HIS A 110 -19.71 -4.00 -1.11
N GLU A 111 -20.12 -3.48 0.05
CA GLU A 111 -21.54 -3.26 0.41
C GLU A 111 -22.31 -2.48 -0.65
N ARG A 112 -21.65 -1.53 -1.31
CA ARG A 112 -22.24 -0.72 -2.38
C ARG A 112 -22.75 -1.59 -3.54
N ALA A 113 -21.91 -2.48 -4.06
CA ALA A 113 -22.27 -3.40 -5.14
C ALA A 113 -23.41 -4.34 -4.74
N MET A 114 -23.52 -4.67 -3.45
CA MET A 114 -24.62 -5.47 -2.92
C MET A 114 -25.94 -4.70 -2.82
N ARG A 115 -25.90 -3.41 -2.42
CA ARG A 115 -27.09 -2.58 -2.20
C ARG A 115 -27.71 -2.05 -3.48
N GLU A 116 -26.90 -1.72 -4.49
CA GLU A 116 -27.38 -1.19 -5.76
C GLU A 116 -28.20 -2.22 -6.54
N GLY A 117 -27.98 -3.52 -6.27
CA GLY A 117 -28.76 -4.61 -6.86
C GLY A 117 -28.53 -4.80 -8.36
N ASP A 118 -27.57 -4.07 -8.95
CA ASP A 118 -27.12 -4.30 -10.32
C ASP A 118 -26.16 -5.50 -10.34
N PRO A 119 -26.52 -6.61 -11.01
CA PRO A 119 -25.65 -7.78 -11.11
C PRO A 119 -24.27 -7.45 -11.67
N ARG A 120 -24.13 -6.38 -12.46
CA ARG A 120 -22.85 -5.99 -13.05
C ARG A 120 -21.84 -5.48 -12.02
N GLU A 121 -22.29 -4.77 -10.99
CA GLU A 121 -21.38 -4.30 -9.93
C GLU A 121 -20.88 -5.47 -9.09
N TYR A 122 -21.75 -6.42 -8.77
CA TYR A 122 -21.37 -7.65 -8.08
C TYR A 122 -20.38 -8.49 -8.89
N GLU A 123 -20.60 -8.61 -10.20
CA GLU A 123 -19.66 -9.27 -11.12
C GLU A 123 -18.32 -8.53 -11.25
N GLU A 124 -18.30 -7.21 -11.06
CA GLU A 124 -17.05 -6.44 -11.03
C GLU A 124 -16.25 -6.70 -9.75
N GLU A 125 -16.90 -6.80 -8.59
CA GLU A 125 -16.25 -7.22 -7.33
C GLU A 125 -15.69 -8.65 -7.42
N ARG A 126 -16.44 -9.55 -8.07
CA ARG A 126 -15.98 -10.91 -8.38
C ARG A 126 -14.73 -10.88 -9.27
N ARG A 127 -14.72 -10.05 -10.31
CA ARG A 127 -13.56 -9.83 -11.19
C ARG A 127 -12.39 -9.25 -10.42
N LEU A 128 -12.63 -8.34 -9.48
CA LEU A 128 -11.60 -7.74 -8.64
C LEU A 128 -10.89 -8.81 -7.79
N LEU A 129 -11.66 -9.70 -7.15
CA LEU A 129 -11.09 -10.84 -6.42
C LEU A 129 -10.27 -11.74 -7.36
N PHE A 130 -10.82 -12.10 -8.52
CA PHE A 130 -10.12 -12.92 -9.52
C PHE A 130 -8.78 -12.30 -9.95
N VAL A 131 -8.76 -10.99 -10.26
CA VAL A 131 -7.53 -10.28 -10.60
C VAL A 131 -6.54 -10.36 -9.44
N GLY A 132 -6.98 -10.12 -8.20
CA GLY A 132 -6.16 -10.27 -7.00
C GLY A 132 -5.55 -11.67 -6.84
N MET A 133 -6.36 -12.72 -7.04
CA MET A 133 -5.91 -14.11 -6.93
C MET A 133 -4.83 -14.43 -7.96
N THR A 134 -4.98 -13.94 -9.20
CA THR A 134 -4.00 -14.15 -10.27
C THR A 134 -2.70 -13.36 -10.10
N ARG A 135 -2.58 -12.51 -9.07
CA ARG A 135 -1.30 -11.85 -8.75
C ARG A 135 -0.32 -12.82 -8.05
N ALA A 136 -0.82 -13.94 -7.53
CA ALA A 136 0.00 -14.94 -6.85
C ALA A 136 0.70 -15.87 -7.85
N MET A 137 2.03 -15.96 -7.78
CA MET A 137 2.80 -16.87 -8.64
C MET A 137 2.93 -18.29 -8.05
N ARG A 138 3.08 -18.42 -6.71
CA ARG A 138 3.34 -19.72 -6.06
C ARG A 138 2.32 -20.04 -4.99
N GLN A 139 2.05 -19.11 -4.08
CA GLN A 139 1.16 -19.32 -2.95
C GLN A 139 0.17 -18.18 -2.82
N LEU A 140 -1.09 -18.53 -2.60
CA LEU A 140 -2.20 -17.62 -2.37
C LEU A 140 -2.87 -18.00 -1.05
N TYR A 141 -3.06 -17.00 -0.19
CA TYR A 141 -3.83 -17.14 1.04
C TYR A 141 -5.00 -16.17 1.00
N LEU A 142 -6.20 -16.69 1.23
CA LEU A 142 -7.42 -15.90 1.39
C LEU A 142 -7.82 -15.97 2.86
N THR A 143 -8.03 -14.82 3.51
CA THR A 143 -8.43 -14.79 4.91
C THR A 143 -9.76 -14.08 5.11
N ALA A 144 -10.55 -14.62 6.03
CA ALA A 144 -11.78 -14.02 6.54
C ALA A 144 -11.76 -14.07 8.06
N SER A 145 -12.30 -13.04 8.70
CA SER A 145 -12.38 -12.95 10.16
C SER A 145 -13.76 -13.42 10.62
N SER A 146 -13.89 -13.83 11.89
CA SER A 146 -15.21 -14.02 12.54
C SER A 146 -15.77 -12.73 13.14
N TYR A 147 -14.88 -11.82 13.54
CA TYR A 147 -15.20 -10.50 14.07
C TYR A 147 -14.23 -9.46 13.52
N ARG A 148 -14.72 -8.25 13.28
CA ARG A 148 -13.92 -7.10 12.85
C ARG A 148 -14.28 -5.88 13.67
N GLU A 149 -13.26 -5.17 14.13
CA GLU A 149 -13.45 -3.83 14.69
C GLU A 149 -13.50 -2.79 13.58
N MET A 150 -14.58 -2.03 13.54
CA MET A 150 -14.73 -0.91 12.61
C MET A 150 -15.35 0.26 13.36
N HIS A 151 -14.71 1.44 13.30
CA HIS A 151 -15.16 2.64 14.00
C HIS A 151 -15.40 2.42 15.52
N GLY A 152 -14.51 1.66 16.16
CA GLY A 152 -14.59 1.37 17.60
C GLY A 152 -15.69 0.40 18.01
N ARG A 153 -16.34 -0.27 17.04
CA ARG A 153 -17.35 -1.32 17.30
C ARG A 153 -16.86 -2.64 16.75
N SER A 154 -16.89 -3.68 17.58
CA SER A 154 -16.68 -5.05 17.14
C SER A 154 -17.99 -5.61 16.57
N MET A 155 -17.95 -6.05 15.32
CA MET A 155 -19.09 -6.63 14.62
C MET A 155 -18.75 -8.02 14.12
N PRO A 156 -19.68 -8.99 14.21
CA PRO A 156 -19.49 -10.28 13.56
C PRO A 156 -19.43 -10.09 12.04
N THR A 157 -18.59 -10.87 11.39
CA THR A 157 -18.39 -10.84 9.94
C THR A 157 -18.90 -12.14 9.32
N ILE A 158 -19.32 -12.05 8.06
CA ILE A 158 -19.75 -13.21 7.26
C ILE A 158 -18.68 -13.41 6.19
N PRO A 159 -18.12 -14.62 6.02
CA PRO A 159 -17.21 -14.89 4.92
C PRO A 159 -17.85 -14.57 3.57
N SER A 160 -17.05 -14.09 2.62
CA SER A 160 -17.53 -13.78 1.27
C SER A 160 -18.17 -15.02 0.63
N ASP A 161 -19.27 -14.82 -0.08
CA ASP A 161 -19.88 -15.84 -0.93
C ASP A 161 -18.92 -16.32 -2.03
N PHE A 162 -18.02 -15.47 -2.53
CA PHE A 162 -16.97 -15.86 -3.49
C PHE A 162 -16.07 -17.00 -2.98
N LEU A 163 -15.86 -17.12 -1.66
CA LEU A 163 -15.06 -18.23 -1.11
C LEU A 163 -15.73 -19.59 -1.32
N SER A 164 -17.06 -19.63 -1.42
CA SER A 164 -17.81 -20.88 -1.63
C SER A 164 -17.73 -21.39 -3.08
N GLU A 165 -17.26 -20.57 -3.99
CA GLU A 165 -17.16 -20.86 -5.42
C GLU A 165 -15.78 -21.43 -5.80
N ILE A 166 -14.84 -21.43 -4.84
CA ILE A 166 -13.47 -21.84 -5.02
C ILE A 166 -13.23 -23.10 -4.18
N ASP A 167 -12.52 -24.08 -4.74
CA ASP A 167 -12.09 -25.27 -3.98
C ASP A 167 -10.90 -24.90 -3.09
N LEU A 168 -11.19 -24.60 -1.82
CA LEU A 168 -10.21 -24.11 -0.85
C LEU A 168 -9.89 -25.18 0.21
N VAL A 169 -8.61 -25.36 0.47
CA VAL A 169 -8.15 -26.08 1.67
C VAL A 169 -8.31 -25.15 2.86
N GLN A 170 -9.31 -25.43 3.71
CA GLN A 170 -9.54 -24.64 4.92
C GLN A 170 -8.56 -25.04 6.02
N THR A 171 -7.97 -24.05 6.67
CA THR A 171 -7.05 -24.23 7.79
C THR A 171 -7.34 -23.16 8.84
N ASP A 172 -7.30 -23.53 10.11
CA ASP A 172 -7.39 -22.55 11.19
C ASP A 172 -6.15 -21.65 11.16
N GLY A 173 -6.35 -20.34 11.33
CA GLY A 173 -5.27 -19.34 11.25
C GLY A 173 -4.13 -19.60 12.25
N SER A 174 -4.43 -20.28 13.36
CA SER A 174 -3.45 -20.72 14.35
C SER A 174 -2.44 -21.75 13.82
N ALA A 175 -2.87 -22.61 12.87
CA ALA A 175 -2.02 -23.62 12.25
C ALA A 175 -1.19 -23.07 11.09
N LEU A 176 -1.70 -22.05 10.37
CA LEU A 176 -1.02 -21.42 9.25
C LEU A 176 0.30 -20.73 9.68
N ALA A 177 0.30 -20.11 10.87
CA ALA A 177 1.49 -19.47 11.43
C ALA A 177 2.62 -20.48 11.71
N ALA A 178 2.27 -21.69 12.14
CA ALA A 178 3.25 -22.76 12.34
C ALA A 178 3.85 -23.19 11.00
N ASP A 179 3.02 -23.47 9.98
CA ASP A 179 3.49 -23.92 8.66
C ASP A 179 4.37 -22.89 7.95
N LEU A 180 4.05 -21.59 8.06
CA LEU A 180 4.84 -20.52 7.47
C LEU A 180 6.17 -20.28 8.19
N MET A 181 6.23 -20.47 9.51
CA MET A 181 7.47 -20.29 10.28
C MET A 181 8.49 -21.41 10.04
N PHE A 182 8.04 -22.65 9.80
CA PHE A 182 8.93 -23.80 9.56
C PHE A 182 9.47 -23.90 8.13
N GLN A 183 8.98 -23.10 7.19
CA GLN A 183 9.44 -23.08 5.79
C GLN A 183 10.53 -22.03 5.50
N SER A 184 10.98 -21.28 6.50
CA SER A 184 12.14 -20.40 6.32
C SER A 184 13.41 -21.24 6.10
N PRO A 185 14.17 -21.04 5.01
CA PRO A 185 15.39 -21.79 4.79
C PRO A 185 16.34 -21.46 5.94
N SER A 186 16.87 -22.49 6.59
CA SER A 186 17.98 -22.34 7.53
C SER A 186 19.06 -21.52 6.85
N THR A 187 19.28 -20.29 7.32
CA THR A 187 20.46 -19.51 6.96
C THR A 187 21.66 -20.28 7.49
N SER A 188 22.18 -21.19 6.66
CA SER A 188 23.49 -21.78 6.81
C SER A 188 24.49 -20.64 6.67
N LEU A 189 24.79 -19.98 7.78
CA LEU A 189 26.04 -19.25 7.96
C LEU A 189 27.16 -20.31 7.90
N ALA A 190 27.59 -20.60 6.67
CA ALA A 190 28.90 -21.18 6.45
C ALA A 190 29.91 -20.06 6.62
N SER A 191 30.73 -20.24 7.64
CA SER A 191 32.00 -19.58 7.97
C SER A 191 32.87 -19.21 6.77
#